data_AF-A0A4Q6A8H9-F1
#
_entry.id   AF-A0A4Q6A8H9-F1
#
_cell.length_a   1.000
_cell.length_b   1.000
_cell.length_c   1.000
_cell.angle_alpha   90.00
_cell.angle_beta   90.00
_cell.angle_gamma   90.00
#
_symmetry.space_group_name_H-M   'P 1'
#
loop_
_entity.id
_entity.type
_entity.pdbx_description
1 polymer ?
#
loop_
_entity_poly.entity_id
_entity_poly.type
_entity_poly.pdbx_seq_one_letter_code
_entity_poly.pdbx_strand_id
1 'polypeptide(L)'
;MQFGLSPQVHAFDTASMIENLPSLAMMVSQAIGMAQGAPLHVSPVCFDSEFTSSRIDLRNNSSFQACWFLQSIRYLAGTTVVSFFDLDAEESFLNLPVPMSSPFCRMLVQLKKFEPVYILESGDNGETLSLENAVGETLEIIFPSQYIPIPL
;
A
#
# COMPACT_ATOMS: atom_id res chain seq x y z
N MET A 1 -17.19 -11.81 -4.07
CA MET A 1 -17.56 -10.39 -4.28
C MET A 1 -16.31 -9.64 -4.73
N GLN A 2 -16.44 -8.68 -5.65
CA GLN A 2 -15.30 -7.90 -6.16
C GLN A 2 -15.61 -6.40 -6.22
N PHE A 3 -14.67 -5.57 -5.77
CA PHE A 3 -14.71 -4.11 -5.94
C PHE A 3 -13.30 -3.52 -6.07
N GLY A 4 -13.19 -2.34 -6.67
CA GLY A 4 -11.92 -1.59 -6.82
C GLY A 4 -11.80 -0.45 -5.81
N LEU A 5 -10.57 -0.01 -5.56
CA LEU A 5 -10.23 1.08 -4.64
C LEU A 5 -9.24 2.04 -5.30
N SER A 6 -9.47 3.34 -5.13
CA SER A 6 -8.49 4.38 -5.45
C SER A 6 -8.49 5.44 -4.34
N PRO A 7 -7.37 5.63 -3.63
CA PRO A 7 -7.28 6.57 -2.51
C PRO A 7 -7.25 8.03 -2.97
N GLN A 8 -6.91 8.29 -4.24
CA GLN A 8 -6.70 9.64 -4.76
C GLN A 8 -7.98 10.35 -5.22
N VAL A 9 -9.13 9.65 -5.26
CA VAL A 9 -10.41 10.22 -5.73
C VAL A 9 -10.79 11.51 -4.96
N HIS A 10 -10.26 11.69 -3.74
CA HIS A 10 -10.43 12.89 -2.93
C HIS A 10 -9.17 13.39 -2.17
N ALA A 11 -8.00 12.77 -2.39
CA ALA A 11 -6.78 13.08 -1.64
C ALA A 11 -5.62 13.43 -2.59
N PHE A 12 -5.28 14.72 -2.66
CA PHE A 12 -4.26 15.22 -3.57
C PHE A 12 -2.88 15.33 -2.92
N ASP A 13 -2.80 15.54 -1.61
CA ASP A 13 -1.55 15.62 -0.84
C ASP A 13 -1.24 14.31 -0.09
N THR A 14 0.03 14.16 0.33
CA THR A 14 0.53 12.96 1.01
C THR A 14 -0.12 12.71 2.37
N ALA A 15 -0.48 13.77 3.11
CA ALA A 15 -1.08 13.61 4.44
C ALA A 15 -2.50 13.05 4.30
N SER A 16 -3.32 13.66 3.42
CA SER A 16 -4.68 13.18 3.13
C SER A 16 -4.69 11.71 2.67
N MET A 17 -3.73 11.31 1.85
CA MET A 17 -3.62 9.92 1.38
C MET A 17 -3.35 8.93 2.52
N ILE A 18 -2.55 9.30 3.51
CA ILE A 18 -2.27 8.45 4.69
C ILE A 18 -3.45 8.47 5.66
N GLU A 19 -4.03 9.64 5.94
CA GLU A 19 -5.18 9.81 6.82
C GLU A 19 -6.41 9.01 6.36
N ASN A 20 -6.54 8.78 5.05
CA ASN A 20 -7.63 7.99 4.50
C ASN A 20 -7.41 6.48 4.55
N LEU A 21 -6.19 5.98 4.80
CA LEU A 21 -5.90 4.54 4.81
C LEU A 21 -6.72 3.72 5.82
N PRO A 22 -6.95 4.18 7.07
CA PRO A 22 -7.80 3.47 8.02
C PRO A 22 -9.23 3.22 7.51
N SER A 23 -9.74 4.06 6.60
CA SER A 23 -11.07 3.86 6.01
C SER A 23 -11.17 2.57 5.19
N LEU A 24 -10.05 2.06 4.66
CA LEU A 24 -10.01 0.79 3.92
C LEU A 24 -10.47 -0.38 4.79
N ALA A 25 -10.08 -0.41 6.08
CA ALA A 25 -10.51 -1.46 7.00
C ALA A 25 -12.02 -1.43 7.25
N MET A 26 -12.61 -0.23 7.34
CA MET A 26 -14.07 -0.09 7.44
C MET A 26 -14.79 -0.60 6.19
N MET A 27 -14.24 -0.36 5.00
CA MET A 27 -14.80 -0.86 3.74
C MET A 27 -14.72 -2.39 3.68
N VAL A 28 -13.57 -2.97 4.05
CA VAL A 28 -13.39 -4.42 4.10
C VAL A 28 -14.34 -5.07 5.09
N SER A 29 -14.47 -4.52 6.31
CA SER A 29 -15.39 -5.04 7.33
C SER A 29 -16.84 -5.10 6.83
N GLN A 30 -17.31 -4.03 6.19
CA GLN A 30 -18.65 -3.99 5.59
C GLN A 30 -18.80 -4.99 4.45
N ALA A 31 -17.82 -5.06 3.55
CA ALA A 31 -17.84 -5.96 2.41
C ALA A 31 -17.82 -7.44 2.84
N ILE A 32 -17.09 -7.80 3.89
CA ILE A 32 -17.12 -9.13 4.51
C ILE A 32 -18.53 -9.46 5.01
N GLY A 33 -19.18 -8.52 5.73
CA GLY A 33 -20.55 -8.68 6.20
C GLY A 33 -21.55 -8.90 5.06
N MET A 34 -21.37 -8.18 3.95
CA MET A 34 -22.20 -8.34 2.75
C MET A 34 -21.89 -9.64 1.97
N ALA A 35 -20.65 -10.12 2.01
CA ALA A 35 -20.23 -11.32 1.28
C ALA A 35 -20.80 -12.61 1.88
N GLN A 36 -21.28 -12.59 3.14
CA GLN A 36 -21.93 -13.73 3.81
C GLN A 36 -21.13 -15.04 3.71
N GLY A 37 -19.80 -14.94 3.88
CA GLY A 37 -18.88 -16.08 3.80
C GLY A 37 -18.32 -16.39 2.40
N ALA A 38 -18.76 -15.67 1.35
CA ALA A 38 -18.12 -15.76 0.05
C ALA A 38 -16.73 -15.09 0.04
N PRO A 39 -15.77 -15.56 -0.79
CA PRO A 39 -14.47 -14.91 -0.95
C PRO A 39 -14.59 -13.43 -1.33
N LEU A 40 -13.78 -12.60 -0.69
CA LEU A 40 -13.74 -11.16 -0.93
C LEU A 40 -12.48 -10.81 -1.71
N HIS A 41 -12.66 -10.35 -2.95
CA HIS A 41 -11.57 -9.94 -3.83
C HIS A 41 -11.56 -8.42 -3.97
N VAL A 42 -10.42 -7.78 -3.78
CA VAL A 42 -10.26 -6.33 -3.95
C VAL A 42 -9.34 -6.09 -5.13
N SER A 43 -9.90 -5.62 -6.23
CA SER A 43 -9.17 -5.45 -7.49
C SER A 43 -9.93 -4.52 -8.46
N PRO A 44 -9.26 -3.51 -9.06
CA PRO A 44 -7.89 -3.09 -8.77
C PRO A 44 -7.80 -2.18 -7.53
N VAL A 45 -6.67 -2.22 -6.82
CA VAL A 45 -6.24 -1.17 -5.88
C VAL A 45 -5.21 -0.31 -6.60
N CYS A 46 -5.57 0.92 -6.93
CA CYS A 46 -4.70 1.82 -7.69
C CYS A 46 -4.03 2.82 -6.74
N PHE A 47 -2.72 3.05 -6.90
CA PHE A 47 -2.04 4.14 -6.20
C PHE A 47 -2.40 5.49 -6.82
N ASP A 48 -2.40 5.56 -8.15
CA ASP A 48 -2.80 6.71 -8.95
C ASP A 48 -4.27 6.57 -9.41
N SER A 49 -5.05 7.66 -9.33
CA SER A 49 -6.44 7.67 -9.81
C SER A 49 -6.56 7.98 -11.30
N GLU A 50 -5.55 8.59 -11.92
CA GLU A 50 -5.66 9.09 -13.30
C GLU A 50 -5.05 8.10 -14.29
N PHE A 51 -5.84 7.11 -14.71
CA PHE A 51 -5.52 6.17 -15.80
C PHE A 51 -5.15 6.85 -17.14
N THR A 52 -5.34 8.17 -17.27
CA THR A 52 -5.25 8.91 -18.54
C THR A 52 -4.44 10.19 -18.48
N SER A 53 -3.86 10.59 -17.35
CA SER A 53 -3.11 11.84 -17.31
C SER A 53 -1.65 11.60 -17.64
N SER A 54 -1.13 12.39 -18.57
CA SER A 54 0.28 12.50 -18.91
C SER A 54 1.12 13.10 -17.77
N ARG A 55 0.64 13.05 -16.52
CA ARG A 55 1.26 13.62 -15.33
C ARG A 55 1.78 12.48 -14.46
N ILE A 56 3.09 12.38 -14.42
CA ILE A 56 3.81 11.47 -13.53
C ILE A 56 3.59 11.96 -12.09
N ASP A 57 2.92 11.17 -11.26
CA ASP A 57 2.92 11.40 -9.81
C ASP A 57 4.34 11.19 -9.27
N LEU A 58 4.96 12.26 -8.76
CA LEU A 58 6.33 12.24 -8.20
C LEU A 58 6.46 11.33 -6.97
N ARG A 59 5.34 10.92 -6.38
CA ARG A 59 5.29 9.95 -5.28
C ARG A 59 5.46 8.52 -5.78
N ASN A 60 5.27 8.25 -7.06
CA ASN A 60 5.60 6.94 -7.63
C ASN A 60 7.08 6.61 -7.43
N ASN A 61 7.37 5.34 -7.22
CA ASN A 61 8.70 4.82 -6.96
C ASN A 61 9.42 5.44 -5.75
N SER A 62 8.69 6.05 -4.81
CA SER A 62 9.24 6.72 -3.63
C SER A 62 9.02 5.93 -2.34
N SER A 63 9.65 6.38 -1.24
CA SER A 63 9.37 5.85 0.11
C SER A 63 7.92 6.09 0.54
N PHE A 64 7.26 7.11 -0.01
CA PHE A 64 5.85 7.37 0.26
C PHE A 64 4.96 6.28 -0.32
N GLN A 65 5.16 5.90 -1.60
CA GLN A 65 4.42 4.79 -2.21
C GLN A 65 4.66 3.49 -1.44
N ALA A 66 5.89 3.25 -0.96
CA ALA A 66 6.22 2.11 -0.12
C ALA A 66 5.42 2.08 1.19
N CYS A 67 5.40 3.21 1.91
CA CYS A 67 4.62 3.37 3.13
C CYS A 67 3.12 3.15 2.87
N TRP A 68 2.58 3.83 1.86
CA TRP A 68 1.18 3.72 1.47
C TRP A 68 0.80 2.27 1.10
N PHE A 69 1.64 1.58 0.34
CA PHE A 69 1.40 0.20 -0.07
C PHE A 69 1.35 -0.76 1.12
N LEU A 70 2.33 -0.67 2.02
CA LEU A 70 2.42 -1.51 3.21
C LEU A 70 1.24 -1.27 4.17
N GLN A 71 0.89 -0.01 4.40
CA GLN A 71 -0.28 0.34 5.22
C GLN A 71 -1.59 -0.08 4.54
N SER A 72 -1.69 0.01 3.21
CA SER A 72 -2.84 -0.51 2.47
C SER A 72 -3.01 -2.01 2.69
N ILE A 73 -1.93 -2.79 2.63
CA ILE A 73 -1.96 -4.23 2.94
C ILE A 73 -2.48 -4.48 4.36
N ARG A 74 -2.01 -3.71 5.36
CA ARG A 74 -2.50 -3.81 6.74
C ARG A 74 -4.02 -3.64 6.83
N TYR A 75 -4.56 -2.60 6.22
CA TYR A 75 -6.00 -2.31 6.29
C TYR A 75 -6.85 -3.18 5.35
N LEU A 76 -6.24 -3.84 4.37
CA LEU A 76 -6.89 -4.81 3.49
C LEU A 76 -6.78 -6.26 3.98
N ALA A 77 -6.20 -6.46 5.16
CA ALA A 77 -6.15 -7.76 5.82
C ALA A 77 -7.56 -8.35 5.98
N GLY A 78 -7.69 -9.67 5.78
CA GLY A 78 -8.97 -10.38 5.81
C GLY A 78 -9.68 -10.50 4.45
N THR A 79 -9.17 -9.85 3.42
CA THR A 79 -9.56 -10.13 2.02
C THR A 79 -8.88 -11.42 1.52
N THR A 80 -9.49 -12.10 0.56
CA THR A 80 -8.94 -13.34 -0.03
C THR A 80 -7.88 -13.03 -1.09
N VAL A 81 -8.11 -11.99 -1.89
CA VAL A 81 -7.21 -11.57 -2.95
C VAL A 81 -7.20 -10.05 -2.99
N VAL A 82 -6.00 -9.46 -3.05
CA VAL A 82 -5.79 -8.04 -3.34
C VAL A 82 -4.94 -7.95 -4.60
N SER A 83 -5.38 -7.17 -5.58
CA SER A 83 -4.58 -6.88 -6.78
C SER A 83 -4.31 -5.39 -6.86
N PHE A 84 -3.05 -5.02 -6.68
CA PHE A 84 -2.60 -3.66 -6.93
C PHE A 84 -2.35 -3.47 -8.43
N PHE A 85 -2.85 -2.37 -8.98
CA PHE A 85 -2.72 -2.02 -10.39
C PHE A 85 -1.76 -0.85 -10.56
N ASP A 86 -0.96 -0.91 -11.63
CA ASP A 86 -0.09 0.17 -12.10
C ASP A 86 0.79 0.76 -10.99
N LEU A 87 1.44 -0.14 -10.25
CA LEU A 87 2.40 0.21 -9.21
C LEU A 87 3.72 0.75 -9.80
N ASP A 88 3.98 0.39 -11.06
CA ASP A 88 5.12 0.85 -11.84
C ASP A 88 4.59 1.81 -12.91
N ALA A 89 4.71 3.12 -12.68
CA ALA A 89 4.55 4.10 -13.75
C ALA A 89 5.72 3.97 -14.75
N GLU A 90 5.75 2.89 -15.53
CA GLU A 90 6.74 2.62 -16.57
C GLU A 90 6.75 3.73 -17.64
N GLU A 91 5.63 4.44 -17.83
CA GLU A 91 5.53 5.60 -18.72
C GLU A 91 6.42 6.78 -18.29
N SER A 92 6.93 6.80 -17.05
CA SER A 92 7.89 7.83 -16.61
C SER A 92 9.36 7.53 -16.97
N PHE A 93 9.67 6.33 -17.48
CA PHE A 93 11.05 5.81 -17.52
C PHE A 93 11.49 5.23 -18.86
N LEU A 94 10.87 5.61 -19.98
CA LEU A 94 11.24 5.17 -21.33
C LEU A 94 12.70 5.45 -21.79
N ASN A 95 13.64 5.82 -20.91
CA ASN A 95 15.08 5.83 -21.23
C ASN A 95 16.04 5.64 -20.03
N LEU A 96 15.60 5.16 -18.87
CA LEU A 96 16.54 4.84 -17.79
C LEU A 96 16.26 3.43 -17.25
N PRO A 97 17.28 2.58 -17.04
CA PRO A 97 17.09 1.30 -16.39
C PRO A 97 16.43 1.60 -15.05
N VAL A 98 15.19 1.14 -14.82
CA VAL A 98 14.50 1.29 -13.53
C VAL A 98 15.47 0.73 -12.50
N PRO A 99 16.15 1.58 -11.73
CA PRO A 99 17.25 1.05 -10.99
C PRO A 99 16.60 0.33 -9.83
N MET A 100 17.24 -0.74 -9.38
CA MET A 100 17.10 -1.27 -8.03
C MET A 100 17.32 -0.20 -6.90
N SER A 101 17.33 1.10 -7.23
CA SER A 101 17.46 2.27 -6.37
C SER A 101 16.12 2.85 -5.90
N SER A 102 14.98 2.58 -6.54
CA SER A 102 13.68 3.07 -6.06
C SER A 102 13.39 2.47 -4.67
N PRO A 103 13.08 3.29 -3.64
CA PRO A 103 12.71 2.76 -2.32
C PRO A 103 11.55 1.78 -2.37
N PHE A 104 10.58 2.01 -3.26
CA PHE A 104 9.45 1.13 -3.47
C PHE A 104 9.86 -0.24 -4.02
N CYS A 105 10.65 -0.28 -5.10
CA CYS A 105 11.16 -1.53 -5.67
C CYS A 105 12.02 -2.31 -4.65
N ARG A 106 12.86 -1.61 -3.87
CA ARG A 106 13.67 -2.24 -2.81
C ARG A 106 12.79 -2.91 -1.76
N MET A 107 11.71 -2.25 -1.35
CA MET A 107 10.73 -2.80 -0.41
C MET A 107 10.02 -4.03 -0.99
N LEU A 108 9.58 -3.99 -2.26
CA LEU A 108 8.97 -5.17 -2.91
C LEU A 108 9.93 -6.36 -2.99
N VAL A 109 11.21 -6.13 -3.33
CA VAL A 109 12.24 -7.18 -3.34
C VAL A 109 12.44 -7.76 -1.94
N GLN A 110 12.42 -6.92 -0.90
CA GLN A 110 12.54 -7.36 0.48
C GLN A 110 11.34 -8.22 0.91
N LEU A 111 10.11 -7.79 0.63
CA LEU A 111 8.90 -8.58 0.90
C LEU A 111 8.93 -9.92 0.17
N LYS A 112 9.31 -9.93 -1.11
CA LYS A 112 9.41 -11.16 -1.91
C LYS A 112 10.44 -12.14 -1.35
N LYS A 113 11.56 -11.64 -0.82
CA LYS A 113 12.59 -12.48 -0.18
C LYS A 113 12.16 -12.98 1.20
N PHE A 114 11.41 -12.17 1.94
CA PHE A 114 10.97 -12.48 3.29
C PHE A 114 9.79 -13.47 3.33
N GLU A 115 8.95 -13.46 2.29
CA GLU A 115 7.77 -14.33 2.15
C GLU A 115 6.84 -14.26 3.38
N PRO A 116 6.28 -13.07 3.70
CA PRO A 116 5.41 -12.91 4.85
C PRO A 116 4.12 -13.72 4.66
N VAL A 117 3.66 -14.33 5.76
CA VAL A 117 2.42 -15.12 5.82
C VAL A 117 1.41 -14.48 6.77
N TYR A 118 1.87 -13.82 7.83
CA TYR A 118 1.02 -13.15 8.81
C TYR A 118 1.38 -11.68 8.96
N ILE A 119 0.36 -10.88 9.26
CA ILE A 119 0.50 -9.53 9.81
C ILE A 119 0.24 -9.64 11.30
N LEU A 120 1.22 -9.24 12.11
CA LEU A 120 1.08 -9.22 13.56
C LEU A 120 0.51 -7.87 13.97
N GLU A 121 -0.61 -7.88 14.70
CA GLU A 121 -1.17 -6.66 15.27
C GLU A 121 -0.26 -6.15 16.39
N SER A 122 0.46 -5.06 16.12
CA SER A 122 1.14 -4.29 17.16
C SER A 122 0.12 -3.40 17.87
N GLY A 123 0.22 -3.30 19.20
CA GLY A 123 -0.60 -2.40 20.02
C GLY A 123 -0.20 -0.93 19.94
N ASP A 124 0.76 -0.58 19.06
CA ASP A 124 1.08 0.80 18.75
C ASP A 124 -0.02 1.46 17.90
N ASN A 125 0.00 2.80 17.83
CA ASN A 125 -0.99 3.60 17.10
C ASN A 125 -0.88 3.47 15.56
N GLY A 126 -0.39 2.35 15.03
CA GLY A 126 -0.15 2.13 13.61
C GLY A 126 1.22 2.60 13.12
N GLU A 127 2.16 2.84 14.05
CA GLU A 127 3.52 3.30 13.77
C GLU A 127 4.42 2.18 13.26
N THR A 128 4.13 0.93 13.61
CA THR A 128 4.89 -0.24 13.17
C THR A 128 3.99 -1.22 12.45
N LEU A 129 4.48 -1.77 11.34
CA LEU A 129 3.94 -2.97 10.70
C LEU A 129 4.89 -4.14 10.96
N SER A 130 4.39 -5.15 11.65
CA SER A 130 5.14 -6.37 11.93
C SER A 130 4.61 -7.51 11.07
N LEU A 131 5.50 -8.18 10.34
CA LEU A 131 5.19 -9.29 9.45
C LEU A 131 5.91 -10.54 9.94
N GLU A 132 5.24 -11.69 9.87
CA GLU A 132 5.84 -13.00 10.22
C GLU A 132 5.85 -13.92 9.01
N ASN A 133 6.96 -14.63 8.79
CA ASN A 133 7.08 -15.63 7.73
C ASN A 133 6.76 -17.05 8.24
N ALA A 134 6.76 -18.03 7.33
CA ALA A 134 6.39 -19.42 7.65
C ALA A 134 7.32 -20.11 8.68
N VAL A 135 8.53 -19.59 8.90
CA VAL A 135 9.51 -20.15 9.85
C VAL A 135 9.50 -19.42 11.20
N GLY A 136 8.62 -18.42 11.38
CA GLY A 136 8.47 -17.66 12.62
C GLY A 136 9.45 -16.49 12.78
N GLU A 137 10.17 -16.09 11.72
CA GLU A 137 10.96 -14.86 11.75
C GLU A 137 10.04 -13.65 11.58
N THR A 138 10.43 -12.53 12.20
CA THR A 138 9.67 -11.28 12.17
C THR A 138 10.42 -10.20 11.40
N LEU A 139 9.71 -9.48 10.53
CA LEU A 139 10.17 -8.27 9.88
C LEU A 139 9.34 -7.09 10.37
N GLU A 140 10.01 -6.13 11.02
CA GLU A 140 9.39 -4.90 11.50
C GLU A 140 9.67 -3.75 10.54
N ILE A 141 8.62 -3.02 10.19
CA ILE A 141 8.70 -1.82 9.36
C ILE A 141 8.16 -0.67 10.19
N ILE A 142 9.03 0.31 10.45
CA ILE A 142 8.70 1.50 11.22
C ILE A 142 8.33 2.62 10.25
N PHE A 143 7.12 3.14 10.41
CA PHE A 143 6.67 4.31 9.67
C PHE A 143 7.11 5.58 10.41
N PRO A 144 7.53 6.63 9.71
CA PRO A 144 7.82 7.90 10.34
C PRO A 144 6.54 8.47 10.97
N SER A 145 6.55 8.70 12.27
CA SER A 145 5.39 9.15 13.04
C SER A 145 4.99 10.61 12.76
N GLN A 146 5.86 11.40 12.12
CA GLN A 146 5.59 12.79 11.75
C GLN A 146 6.33 13.19 10.46
N TYR A 147 5.59 13.77 9.50
CA TYR A 147 6.20 14.55 8.43
C TYR A 147 6.59 15.91 9.02
N ILE A 148 7.86 16.07 9.37
CA ILE A 148 8.38 17.38 9.80
C ILE A 148 8.54 18.23 8.54
N PRO A 149 7.81 19.36 8.40
CA PRO A 149 8.00 20.24 7.26
C PRO A 149 9.43 20.81 7.29
N ILE A 150 10.14 20.69 6.18
CA ILE A 150 11.43 21.35 6.02
C ILE A 150 11.13 22.85 5.84
N PRO A 151 11.67 23.76 6.67
CA PRO A 151 11.58 25.18 6.38
C PRO A 151 12.38 25.46 5.11
N LEU A 152 11.70 25.92 4.06
CA LEU A 152 12.32 26.46 2.85
C LEU A 152 12.80 27.90 3.11
#